data_AF-A0A6A0H4M1-F1
#
_entry.id   AF-A0A6A0H4M1-F1
#
_cell.length_a   1.000
_cell.length_b   1.000
_cell.length_c   1.000
_cell.angle_alpha   90.00
_cell.angle_beta   90.00
_cell.angle_gamma   90.00
#
_symmetry.space_group_name_H-M   'P 1'
#
loop_
_entity.id
_entity.type
_entity.pdbx_description
1 polymer ?
#
loop_
_entity_poly.entity_id
_entity_poly.type
_entity_poly.pdbx_seq_one_letter_code
_entity_poly.pdbx_strand_id
1 'polypeptide(L)'
;MGSPHILPGSNYKGYEAADVTKVAGNLKNKFLMLVHGTADHSVHYHHTMLLAKALADEGILFRQMTYSDEGHRLLGVKEHFYKTLEMFISDCFRPSVEEIYYHIKKKKELEEIAYV
;
A
#
# COMPACT_ATOMS: atom_id res chain seq x y z
N MET A 1 -20.99 9.65 -0.24
CA MET A 1 -19.81 10.51 0.05
C MET A 1 -20.21 11.96 -0.09
N GLY A 2 -19.52 12.86 0.60
CA GLY A 2 -19.60 14.27 0.27
C GLY A 2 -18.97 14.48 -1.11
N SER A 3 -19.80 14.72 -2.12
CA SER A 3 -19.31 15.34 -3.36
C SER A 3 -18.71 16.70 -2.98
N PRO A 4 -17.60 17.12 -3.59
CA PRO A 4 -17.07 18.46 -3.34
C PRO A 4 -18.21 19.46 -3.58
N HIS A 5 -18.36 20.45 -2.71
CA HIS A 5 -19.32 21.52 -2.94
C HIS A 5 -18.74 22.46 -4.00
N ILE A 6 -19.04 22.20 -5.27
CA ILE A 6 -18.44 22.90 -6.41
C ILE A 6 -19.33 24.08 -6.76
N LEU A 7 -18.92 25.28 -6.34
CA LEU A 7 -19.57 26.52 -6.74
C LEU A 7 -19.24 26.86 -8.22
N PRO A 8 -20.09 27.65 -8.91
CA PRO A 8 -19.76 28.14 -10.25
C PRO A 8 -18.39 28.83 -10.27
N GLY A 9 -17.53 28.46 -11.22
CA GLY A 9 -16.15 28.96 -11.31
C GLY A 9 -15.13 28.24 -10.40
N SER A 10 -15.53 27.21 -9.65
CA SER A 10 -14.64 26.42 -8.81
C SER A 10 -13.85 25.37 -9.59
N ASN A 11 -12.85 24.75 -8.94
CA ASN A 11 -11.89 23.83 -9.53
C ASN A 11 -12.46 22.40 -9.78
N TYR A 12 -13.59 22.27 -10.46
CA TYR A 12 -14.20 20.96 -10.79
C TYR A 12 -13.20 20.01 -11.47
N LYS A 13 -12.49 20.52 -12.48
CA LYS A 13 -11.53 19.74 -13.26
C LYS A 13 -10.40 19.18 -12.40
N GLY A 14 -9.92 19.94 -11.41
CA GLY A 14 -8.89 19.47 -10.48
C GLY A 14 -9.38 18.35 -9.58
N TYR A 15 -10.60 18.46 -9.04
CA TYR A 15 -11.20 17.37 -8.23
C TYR A 15 -11.39 16.11 -9.05
N GLU A 16 -11.89 16.24 -10.28
CA GLU A 16 -12.07 15.11 -11.17
C GLU A 16 -10.74 14.44 -11.55
N ALA A 17 -9.71 15.23 -11.87
CA ALA A 17 -8.40 14.70 -12.23
C ALA A 17 -7.64 14.07 -11.04
N ALA A 18 -7.94 14.51 -9.81
CA ALA A 18 -7.33 13.99 -8.59
C ALA A 18 -8.01 12.72 -8.04
N ASP A 19 -9.13 12.30 -8.63
CA ASP A 19 -9.85 11.10 -8.19
C ASP A 19 -9.10 9.82 -8.61
N VAL A 20 -8.41 9.22 -7.64
CA VAL A 20 -7.61 8.00 -7.83
C VAL A 20 -8.44 6.80 -8.26
N THR A 21 -9.75 6.79 -8.02
CA THR A 21 -10.62 5.68 -8.44
C THR A 21 -10.78 5.64 -9.96
N LYS A 22 -10.71 6.79 -10.64
CA LYS A 22 -10.81 6.91 -12.10
C LYS A 22 -9.55 6.44 -12.83
N VAL A 23 -8.42 6.39 -12.14
CA VAL A 23 -7.11 6.03 -12.70
C VAL A 23 -6.53 4.76 -12.06
N ALA A 24 -7.37 3.96 -11.40
CA ALA A 24 -6.98 2.72 -10.74
C ALA A 24 -6.26 1.75 -11.70
N GLY A 25 -6.67 1.71 -12.98
CA GLY A 25 -6.04 0.90 -14.03
C GLY A 25 -4.52 1.13 -14.18
N ASN A 26 -4.02 2.32 -13.82
CA ASN A 26 -2.58 2.63 -13.87
C ASN A 26 -1.75 1.88 -12.81
N LEU A 27 -2.40 1.22 -11.85
CA LEU A 27 -1.77 0.43 -10.79
C LEU A 27 -1.58 -1.04 -11.18
N LYS A 28 -1.87 -1.42 -12.42
CA LYS A 28 -1.66 -2.78 -12.92
C LYS A 28 -0.19 -3.19 -12.82
N ASN A 29 0.03 -4.46 -12.45
CA ASN A 29 1.35 -5.07 -12.26
C ASN A 29 2.22 -4.36 -11.19
N LYS A 30 1.59 -3.70 -10.20
CA LYS A 30 2.29 -3.14 -9.04
C LYS A 30 1.99 -3.97 -7.80
N PHE A 31 2.94 -4.03 -6.88
CA PHE A 31 2.64 -4.44 -5.51
C PHE A 31 1.89 -3.30 -4.84
N LEU A 32 0.66 -3.56 -4.41
CA LEU A 32 -0.21 -2.57 -3.80
C LEU A 32 -0.80 -3.09 -2.50
N MET A 33 -0.78 -2.24 -1.47
CA MET A 33 -1.40 -2.49 -0.19
C MET A 33 -2.25 -1.29 0.24
N LEU A 34 -3.50 -1.54 0.59
CA LEU A 34 -4.40 -0.55 1.21
C LEU A 34 -4.46 -0.79 2.72
N VAL A 35 -4.32 0.26 3.53
CA VAL A 35 -4.44 0.18 4.99
C VAL A 35 -5.39 1.27 5.48
N HIS A 36 -6.36 0.91 6.32
CA HIS A 36 -7.30 1.88 6.87
C HIS A 36 -7.97 1.37 8.16
N GLY A 37 -8.22 2.26 9.12
CA GLY A 37 -9.06 2.00 10.29
C GLY A 37 -10.56 2.22 10.00
N THR A 38 -11.45 1.40 10.58
CA THR A 38 -12.89 1.52 10.31
C THR A 38 -13.57 2.69 11.04
N ALA A 39 -12.95 3.19 12.12
CA ALA A 39 -13.45 4.30 12.93
C ALA A 39 -12.76 5.64 12.61
N ASP A 40 -12.19 5.79 11.40
CA ASP A 40 -11.66 7.09 10.95
C ASP A 40 -12.80 8.06 10.61
N HIS A 41 -12.94 9.07 11.46
CA HIS A 41 -13.93 10.15 11.30
C HIS A 41 -13.45 11.29 10.39
N SER A 42 -12.15 11.37 10.11
CA SER A 42 -11.54 12.43 9.30
C SER A 42 -11.46 12.04 7.83
N VAL A 43 -10.96 10.84 7.55
CA VAL A 43 -10.93 10.24 6.22
C VAL A 43 -11.74 8.97 6.29
N HIS A 44 -13.01 9.01 5.87
CA HIS A 44 -13.88 7.86 6.05
C HIS A 44 -13.34 6.60 5.34
N TYR A 45 -13.48 5.45 6.02
CA TYR A 45 -13.14 4.13 5.49
C TYR A 45 -13.74 3.84 4.10
N HIS A 46 -14.89 4.44 3.81
CA HIS A 46 -15.55 4.36 2.52
C HIS A 46 -14.66 4.79 1.33
N HIS A 47 -13.70 5.70 1.53
CA HIS A 47 -12.72 6.06 0.48
C HIS A 47 -11.87 4.87 0.05
N THR A 48 -11.35 4.10 1.01
CA THR A 48 -10.62 2.86 0.71
C THR A 48 -11.51 1.85 0.00
N MET A 49 -12.79 1.78 0.37
CA MET A 49 -13.70 0.83 -0.27
C MET A 49 -14.11 1.19 -1.69
N LEU A 50 -14.21 2.48 -2.03
CA LEU A 50 -14.36 2.87 -3.43
C LEU A 50 -13.12 2.55 -4.26
N LEU A 51 -11.92 2.80 -3.73
CA LEU A 51 -10.69 2.46 -4.44
C LEU A 51 -10.53 0.94 -4.60
N ALA A 52 -10.80 0.16 -3.54
CA ALA A 52 -10.78 -1.30 -3.59
C ALA A 52 -11.76 -1.84 -4.64
N LYS A 53 -12.98 -1.26 -4.73
CA LYS A 53 -13.92 -1.59 -5.80
C LYS A 53 -13.36 -1.28 -7.19
N ALA A 54 -12.80 -0.09 -7.40
CA ALA A 54 -12.22 0.30 -8.68
C ALA A 54 -11.05 -0.62 -9.10
N LEU A 55 -10.18 -0.98 -8.17
CA LEU A 55 -9.10 -1.95 -8.40
C LEU A 55 -9.64 -3.32 -8.79
N ALA A 56 -10.69 -3.80 -8.11
CA ALA A 56 -11.32 -5.08 -8.41
C ALA A 56 -12.01 -5.07 -9.79
N ASP A 57 -12.71 -3.99 -10.13
CA ASP A 57 -13.36 -3.81 -11.44
C ASP A 57 -12.30 -3.82 -12.59
N GLU A 58 -11.10 -3.30 -12.33
CA GLU A 58 -9.94 -3.34 -13.26
C GLU A 58 -9.15 -4.68 -13.22
N GLY A 59 -9.56 -5.63 -12.38
CA GLY A 59 -8.88 -6.93 -12.23
C GLY A 59 -7.47 -6.84 -11.61
N ILE A 60 -7.20 -5.79 -10.83
CA ILE A 60 -5.89 -5.57 -10.18
C ILE A 60 -5.88 -6.26 -8.82
N LEU A 61 -4.87 -7.10 -8.58
CA LEU A 61 -4.64 -7.71 -7.28
C LEU A 61 -3.99 -6.73 -6.32
N PHE A 62 -4.47 -6.69 -5.08
CA PHE A 62 -3.95 -5.86 -4.01
C PHE A 62 -4.10 -6.57 -2.66
N ARG A 63 -3.29 -6.16 -1.68
CA ARG A 63 -3.49 -6.54 -0.27
C ARG A 63 -4.28 -5.46 0.44
N GLN A 64 -5.14 -5.85 1.38
CA GLN A 64 -5.87 -4.89 2.20
C GLN A 64 -5.75 -5.27 3.68
N MET A 65 -5.37 -4.30 4.50
CA MET A 65 -5.39 -4.42 5.96
C MET A 65 -6.39 -3.43 6.53
N THR A 66 -7.43 -3.96 7.19
CA THR A 66 -8.46 -3.17 7.85
C THR A 66 -8.32 -3.35 9.36
N TYR A 67 -8.32 -2.24 10.09
CA TYR A 67 -8.26 -2.25 11.54
C TYR A 67 -9.59 -1.80 12.13
N SER A 68 -10.31 -2.73 12.74
CA SER A 68 -11.57 -2.45 13.41
C SER A 68 -11.38 -1.48 14.56
N ASP A 69 -12.33 -0.55 14.73
CA ASP A 69 -12.39 0.43 15.82
C ASP A 69 -11.21 1.40 15.92
N GLU A 70 -10.29 1.34 14.95
CA GLU A 70 -9.17 2.27 14.86
C GLU A 70 -9.53 3.51 14.05
N GLY A 71 -9.16 4.67 14.59
CA GLY A 71 -9.26 5.95 13.90
C GLY A 71 -8.05 6.25 13.02
N HIS A 72 -7.94 7.50 12.58
CA HIS A 72 -6.91 7.97 11.65
C HIS A 72 -5.46 7.64 12.03
N ARG A 73 -5.18 7.50 13.32
CA ARG A 73 -3.82 7.31 13.85
C ARG A 73 -3.46 5.86 14.15
N LEU A 74 -4.40 4.92 14.00
CA LEU A 74 -4.18 3.48 14.26
C LEU A 74 -3.49 3.21 15.62
N LEU A 75 -3.93 3.91 16.68
CA LEU A 75 -3.20 3.97 17.95
C LEU A 75 -3.13 2.62 18.66
N GLY A 76 -4.20 1.82 18.61
CA GLY A 76 -4.26 0.53 19.32
C GLY A 76 -3.56 -0.62 18.59
N VAL A 77 -3.15 -0.41 17.34
CA VAL A 77 -2.62 -1.47 16.46
C VAL A 77 -1.25 -1.15 15.86
N LYS A 78 -0.54 -0.14 16.38
CA LYS A 78 0.74 0.32 15.80
C LYS A 78 1.75 -0.80 15.57
N GLU A 79 1.94 -1.68 16.56
CA GLU A 79 2.88 -2.79 16.43
C GLU A 79 2.50 -3.73 15.27
N HIS A 80 1.22 -4.12 15.20
CA HIS A 80 0.73 -4.95 14.12
C HIS A 80 0.85 -4.24 12.77
N PHE A 81 0.53 -2.94 12.72
CA PHE A 81 0.68 -2.11 11.53
C PHE A 81 2.10 -2.09 11.00
N TYR A 82 3.10 -1.81 11.86
CA TYR A 82 4.50 -1.79 11.43
C TYR A 82 4.99 -3.17 10.98
N LYS A 83 4.64 -4.26 11.67
CA LYS A 83 4.96 -5.63 11.22
C LYS A 83 4.33 -5.94 9.85
N THR A 84 3.08 -5.52 9.64
CA THR A 84 2.39 -5.72 8.37
C THR A 84 3.09 -4.97 7.23
N LEU A 85 3.51 -3.72 7.47
CA LEU A 85 4.28 -2.93 6.50
C LEU A 85 5.63 -3.56 6.21
N GLU A 86 6.36 -4.00 7.23
CA GLU A 86 7.66 -4.66 7.09
C GLU A 86 7.56 -5.91 6.21
N MET A 87 6.54 -6.75 6.46
CA MET A 87 6.30 -7.94 5.64
C MET A 87 5.96 -7.57 4.19
N PHE A 88 5.10 -6.57 3.98
CA PHE A 88 4.74 -6.15 2.62
C PHE A 88 5.94 -5.58 1.85
N ILE A 89 6.74 -4.71 2.48
CA ILE A 89 7.94 -4.13 1.88
C ILE A 89 8.98 -5.22 1.59
N SER A 90 9.19 -6.14 2.53
CA SER A 90 10.09 -7.28 2.33
C SER A 90 9.68 -8.15 1.15
N ASP A 91 8.37 -8.36 0.95
CA ASP A 91 7.86 -9.07 -0.23
C ASP A 91 8.06 -8.27 -1.53
N CYS A 92 7.90 -6.94 -1.49
CA CYS A 92 8.10 -6.08 -2.66
C CYS A 92 9.55 -6.08 -3.17
N PHE A 93 10.51 -6.15 -2.25
CA PHE A 93 11.95 -6.04 -2.55
C PHE A 93 12.71 -7.32 -2.25
N ARG A 94 12.02 -8.47 -2.30
CA ARG A 94 12.67 -9.76 -2.05
C ARG A 94 13.76 -9.97 -3.12
N PRO A 95 15.02 -10.24 -2.71
CA PRO A 95 16.09 -10.42 -3.67
C PRO A 95 15.83 -11.62 -4.57
N SER A 96 16.31 -11.52 -5.81
CA SER A 96 16.23 -12.62 -6.77
C SER A 96 17.03 -13.83 -6.27
N VAL A 97 16.74 -15.01 -6.82
CA VAL A 97 17.49 -16.24 -6.47
C VAL A 97 18.97 -16.08 -6.79
N GLU A 98 19.29 -15.38 -7.88
CA GLU A 98 20.64 -15.07 -8.32
C GLU A 98 21.34 -14.12 -7.33
N GLU A 99 20.64 -13.08 -6.89
CA GLU A 99 21.16 -12.15 -5.88
C GLU A 99 21.43 -12.90 -4.56
N ILE A 100 20.50 -13.74 -4.12
CA ILE A 100 20.67 -14.58 -2.93
C ILE A 100 21.91 -15.48 -3.08
N TYR A 101 22.04 -16.16 -4.23
CA TYR A 101 23.17 -17.04 -4.51
C TYR A 101 24.51 -16.28 -4.49
N TYR A 102 24.56 -15.10 -5.11
CA TYR A 102 25.75 -14.24 -5.09
C TYR A 102 26.16 -13.87 -3.67
N HIS A 103 25.22 -13.45 -2.83
CA HIS A 103 25.51 -13.08 -1.44
C HIS A 103 25.97 -14.28 -0.59
N ILE A 104 25.36 -15.46 -0.79
CA ILE A 104 25.79 -16.70 -0.11
C ILE A 104 27.21 -17.07 -0.52
N LYS A 105 27.52 -17.07 -1.82
CA LYS A 105 28.84 -17.42 -2.33
C LYS A 105 29.92 -16.46 -1.81
N LYS A 106 29.67 -15.15 -1.90
CA LYS A 106 30.60 -14.11 -1.42
C LYS A 106 30.84 -14.22 0.09
N LYS A 107 29.81 -14.54 0.88
CA LYS A 107 29.97 -14.75 2.33
C LYS A 107 30.87 -15.95 2.64
N LYS A 108 30.71 -17.07 1.93
CA LYS A 108 31.58 -18.24 2.07
C LYS A 108 33.05 -17.93 1.71
N GLU A 109 33.28 -17.22 0.59
CA GLU A 109 34.62 -16.80 0.19
C GLU A 109 35.27 -15.89 1.26
N LEU A 110 34.51 -14.98 1.86
CA LEU A 110 35.00 -14.13 2.96
C LEU A 110 35.29 -14.91 4.25
N GLU A 111 34.46 -15.91 4.58
CA GLU A 111 34.69 -16.79 5.72
C GLU A 111 35.94 -17.65 5.53
N GLU A 112 36.20 -18.16 4.32
CA GLU A 112 37.43 -18.90 4.01
C GLU A 112 38.69 -18.01 4.13
N ILE A 113 38.63 -16.76 3.66
CA ILE A 113 39.74 -15.80 3.81
C ILE A 113 39.97 -15.41 5.28
N ALA A 114 38.89 -15.26 6.07
CA ALA A 114 39.00 -14.87 7.48
C ALA A 114 39.63 -15.95 8.38
N TYR A 115 39.74 -17.19 7.88
CA TYR A 115 40.38 -18.32 8.57
C TYR A 115 41.85 -18.56 8.18
N VAL A 116 42.42 -17.71 7.31
CA VAL A 116 43.84 -17.71 6.92
C VAL A 116 44.54 -16.50 7.53
#